data_AF-A0AAN7UA31-F1
#
_entry.id   AF-A0AAN7UA31-F1
#
_cell.length_a   1.000
_cell.length_b   1.000
_cell.length_c   1.000
_cell.angle_alpha   90.00
_cell.angle_beta   90.00
_cell.angle_gamma   90.00
#
_symmetry.space_group_name_H-M   'P 1'
#
loop_
_entity.id
_entity.type
_entity.pdbx_description
1 polymer ?
#
loop_
_entity_poly.entity_id
_entity_poly.type
_entity_poly.pdbx_seq_one_letter_code
_entity_poly.pdbx_strand_id
1 'polypeptide(L)'
;MIKKVTPNTIKVTSFFVYGTLRPDDNSQAPWTKDFVKGLKFKKAHFKDGVLFFDEFPTVSLLYSDNDHYHVEDNLSIKKFDETLMNLYRDNKCNGIVGYMATIDETLLTDKNDIEKLFEEKLKEADIIEEYPEVYKRSIIKVKHLNEEFDEQQQNNGHTYCYIYHREDCSREKIITHGDWVKRNF
;
A
#
# COMPACT_ATOMS: atom_id res chain seq x y z
N MET A 1 -13.56 -11.28 38.99
CA MET A 1 -13.95 -10.96 37.61
C MET A 1 -12.78 -10.25 36.94
N ILE A 2 -12.03 -10.96 36.10
CA ILE A 2 -10.99 -10.34 35.27
C ILE A 2 -11.73 -9.71 34.08
N LYS A 3 -11.69 -8.38 33.95
CA LYS A 3 -12.15 -7.71 32.73
C LYS A 3 -11.25 -8.21 31.59
N LYS A 4 -11.80 -9.00 30.67
CA LYS A 4 -11.16 -9.27 29.38
C LYS A 4 -10.96 -7.91 28.71
N VAL A 5 -9.71 -7.47 28.62
CA VAL A 5 -9.32 -6.34 27.78
C VAL A 5 -9.47 -6.85 26.35
N THR A 6 -10.45 -6.33 25.62
CA THR A 6 -10.58 -6.59 24.18
C THR A 6 -9.37 -5.96 23.49
N PRO A 7 -8.61 -6.70 22.65
CA PRO A 7 -7.48 -6.13 21.93
C PRO A 7 -7.97 -4.98 21.05
N ASN A 8 -7.28 -3.85 21.14
CA ASN A 8 -7.61 -2.62 20.42
C ASN A 8 -7.20 -2.82 18.95
N THR A 9 -8.10 -3.29 18.09
CA THR A 9 -7.82 -3.52 16.68
C THR A 9 -7.62 -2.18 15.96
N ILE A 10 -6.43 -1.96 15.40
CA ILE A 10 -6.19 -0.80 14.53
C ILE A 10 -7.04 -0.96 13.27
N LYS A 11 -8.04 -0.09 13.11
CA LYS A 11 -8.86 -0.04 11.91
C LYS A 11 -8.11 0.71 10.80
N VAL A 12 -7.84 0.02 9.70
CA VAL A 12 -7.15 0.58 8.52
C VAL A 12 -8.19 1.01 7.49
N THR A 13 -8.19 2.29 7.14
CA THR A 13 -9.12 2.91 6.17
C THR A 13 -8.37 3.63 5.05
N SER A 14 -7.22 3.09 4.66
CA SER A 14 -6.40 3.63 3.58
C SER A 14 -5.73 2.53 2.78
N PHE A 15 -5.50 2.81 1.50
CA PHE A 15 -4.69 2.00 0.60
C PHE A 15 -3.32 2.66 0.41
N PHE A 16 -2.29 1.87 0.17
CA PHE A 16 -1.07 2.30 -0.46
C PHE A 16 -1.03 1.75 -1.88
N VAL A 17 -1.26 2.64 -2.85
CA VAL A 17 -1.29 2.30 -4.27
C VAL A 17 0.00 2.73 -4.94
N TYR A 18 0.64 1.83 -5.68
CA TYR A 18 1.96 2.05 -6.30
C TYR A 18 1.98 1.84 -7.81
N GLY A 19 0.87 1.36 -8.38
CA GLY A 19 0.75 0.94 -9.77
C GLY A 19 -0.45 1.54 -10.49
N THR A 20 -1.24 0.69 -11.15
CA THR A 20 -2.41 1.09 -11.97
C THR A 20 -3.53 1.73 -11.16
N LEU A 21 -3.61 1.50 -9.85
CA LEU A 21 -4.56 2.18 -8.95
C LEU A 21 -4.13 3.61 -8.56
N ARG A 22 -2.99 4.10 -9.06
CA ARG A 22 -2.52 5.47 -8.78
C ARG A 22 -3.32 6.53 -9.56
N PRO A 23 -3.47 7.75 -9.00
CA PRO A 23 -4.14 8.85 -9.69
C PRO A 23 -3.33 9.41 -10.87
N ASP A 24 -2.02 9.20 -10.87
CA ASP A 24 -1.08 9.63 -11.91
C ASP A 24 -0.61 8.48 -12.80
N ASP A 25 -1.28 7.32 -12.73
CA ASP A 25 -0.96 6.21 -13.62
C ASP A 25 -1.10 6.62 -15.09
N ASN A 26 -0.16 6.16 -15.90
CA ASN A 26 -0.06 6.43 -17.32
C ASN A 26 0.00 5.15 -18.15
N SER A 27 -0.33 3.99 -17.58
CA SER A 27 -0.35 2.71 -18.30
C SER A 27 -1.65 2.48 -19.09
N GLN A 28 -2.62 3.39 -18.99
CA GLN A 28 -3.94 3.28 -19.62
C GLN A 28 -4.76 2.09 -19.11
N ALA A 29 -4.55 1.68 -17.86
CA ALA A 29 -5.37 0.64 -17.25
C ALA A 29 -6.85 1.09 -17.20
N PRO A 30 -7.79 0.28 -17.70
CA PRO A 30 -9.17 0.72 -17.92
C PRO A 30 -9.93 1.03 -16.62
N TRP A 31 -9.51 0.43 -15.49
CA TRP A 31 -10.11 0.62 -14.18
C TRP A 31 -9.63 1.87 -13.44
N THR A 32 -8.46 2.43 -13.78
CA THR A 32 -7.83 3.52 -13.02
C THR A 32 -8.78 4.70 -12.83
N LYS A 33 -9.41 5.16 -13.90
CA LYS A 33 -10.28 6.34 -13.89
C LYS A 33 -11.48 6.18 -12.97
N ASP A 34 -12.05 4.98 -12.87
CA ASP A 34 -13.21 4.73 -12.03
C ASP A 34 -12.79 4.51 -10.58
N PHE A 35 -11.72 3.76 -10.35
CA PHE A 35 -11.19 3.50 -9.01
C PHE A 35 -10.85 4.78 -8.25
N VAL A 36 -10.18 5.75 -8.91
CA VAL A 36 -9.72 6.99 -8.28
C VAL A 36 -10.84 7.95 -7.89
N LYS A 37 -12.08 7.74 -8.39
CA LYS A 37 -13.22 8.60 -8.02
C LYS A 37 -13.57 8.43 -6.54
N GLY A 38 -13.81 9.55 -5.88
CA GLY A 38 -14.16 9.59 -4.46
C GLY A 38 -12.98 9.34 -3.52
N LEU A 39 -11.75 9.32 -4.03
CA LEU A 39 -10.53 9.15 -3.25
C LEU A 39 -9.70 10.43 -3.22
N LYS A 40 -9.10 10.68 -2.05
CA LYS A 40 -8.04 11.67 -1.83
C LYS A 40 -6.71 10.95 -1.74
N PHE A 41 -5.67 11.54 -2.33
CA PHE A 41 -4.35 10.94 -2.44
C PHE A 41 -3.29 11.82 -1.79
N LYS A 42 -2.36 11.18 -1.05
CA LYS A 42 -1.15 11.82 -0.54
C LYS A 42 0.05 10.97 -0.91
N LYS A 43 1.08 11.57 -1.53
CA LYS A 43 2.31 10.82 -1.85
C LYS A 43 2.91 10.19 -0.60
N ALA A 44 3.36 8.96 -0.75
CA ALA A 44 3.92 8.17 0.32
C ALA A 44 5.03 7.25 -0.19
N HIS A 45 5.84 6.76 0.74
CA HIS A 45 6.97 5.87 0.49
C HIS A 45 6.86 4.65 1.39
N PHE A 46 7.05 3.47 0.78
CA PHE A 46 7.13 2.20 1.47
C PHE A 46 8.52 1.59 1.26
N LYS A 47 9.32 1.52 2.32
CA LYS A 47 10.73 1.12 2.23
C LYS A 47 10.95 -0.39 2.03
N ASP A 48 10.05 -1.23 2.52
CA ASP A 48 10.28 -2.67 2.70
C ASP A 48 9.68 -3.51 1.55
N GLY A 49 9.86 -3.07 0.30
CA GLY A 49 9.41 -3.81 -0.88
C GLY A 49 10.25 -3.54 -2.13
N VAL A 50 10.16 -4.46 -3.09
CA VAL A 50 10.76 -4.32 -4.44
C VAL A 50 9.63 -4.24 -5.46
N LEU A 51 9.74 -3.29 -6.39
CA LEU A 51 8.80 -3.13 -7.50
C LEU A 51 9.35 -3.81 -8.76
N PHE A 52 8.52 -4.62 -9.39
CA PHE A 52 8.78 -5.32 -10.65
C PHE A 52 7.77 -4.92 -11.71
N PHE A 53 8.13 -5.14 -12.98
CA PHE A 53 7.21 -5.12 -14.11
C PHE A 53 6.92 -6.57 -14.55
N ASP A 54 5.66 -6.97 -14.45
CA ASP A 54 5.16 -8.29 -14.82
C ASP A 54 3.78 -8.17 -15.45
N GLU A 55 3.73 -7.72 -16.72
CA GLU A 55 2.56 -7.17 -17.45
C GLU A 55 1.97 -5.90 -16.81
N PHE A 56 1.82 -5.92 -15.50
CA PHE A 56 1.38 -4.86 -14.59
C PHE A 56 2.43 -4.66 -13.48
N PRO A 57 2.37 -3.54 -12.73
CA PRO A 57 3.25 -3.30 -11.59
C PRO A 57 2.99 -4.33 -10.50
N THR A 58 4.04 -4.97 -10.00
CA THR A 58 3.92 -5.91 -8.89
C THR A 58 4.96 -5.61 -7.83
N VAL A 59 4.53 -5.60 -6.57
CA VAL A 59 5.42 -5.51 -5.42
C VAL A 59 5.59 -6.89 -4.79
N SER A 60 6.82 -7.22 -4.42
CA SER A 60 7.09 -8.26 -3.42
C SER A 60 7.58 -7.61 -2.14
N LEU A 61 7.01 -8.00 -1.00
CA LEU A 61 7.43 -7.54 0.32
C LEU A 61 8.77 -8.18 0.68
N LEU A 62 9.65 -7.42 1.34
CA LEU A 62 10.96 -7.94 1.75
C LEU A 62 10.91 -8.93 2.92
N TYR A 63 9.73 -9.21 3.44
CA TYR A 63 9.50 -10.08 4.59
C TYR A 63 8.26 -10.94 4.34
N SER A 64 8.26 -12.14 4.91
CA SER A 64 7.08 -13.01 4.86
C SER A 64 5.98 -12.42 5.73
N ASP A 65 4.81 -12.20 5.15
CA ASP A 65 3.61 -11.86 5.89
C ASP A 65 2.93 -13.16 6.36
N ASN A 66 3.53 -13.83 7.35
CA ASN A 66 2.96 -15.05 7.93
C ASN A 66 1.81 -14.74 8.91
N ASP A 67 1.59 -13.47 9.24
CA ASP A 67 0.62 -13.06 10.25
C ASP A 67 -0.67 -12.59 9.59
N HIS A 68 -1.53 -13.55 9.25
CA HIS A 68 -2.95 -13.26 9.23
C HIS A 68 -3.39 -12.85 10.64
N TYR A 69 -3.47 -11.53 10.84
CA TYR A 69 -4.16 -10.84 11.93
C TYR A 69 -3.78 -11.25 13.36
N HIS A 70 -2.82 -10.54 13.96
CA HIS A 70 -2.94 -10.07 15.35
C HIS A 70 -2.08 -8.80 15.51
N VAL A 71 -2.72 -7.63 15.46
CA VAL A 71 -2.11 -6.38 15.95
C VAL A 71 -2.23 -6.38 17.47
N GLU A 72 -1.51 -7.29 18.14
CA GLU A 72 -1.18 -7.13 19.55
C GLU A 72 0.16 -6.40 19.64
N ASP A 73 0.37 -5.64 20.72
CA ASP A 73 1.50 -4.74 20.98
C ASP A 73 2.92 -5.38 20.97
N ASN A 74 3.05 -6.60 20.46
CA ASN A 74 4.32 -7.19 20.09
C ASN A 74 4.52 -7.01 18.59
N LEU A 75 5.27 -5.96 18.23
CA LEU A 75 5.87 -5.76 16.92
C LEU A 75 6.27 -7.13 16.34
N SER A 76 5.50 -7.66 15.39
CA SER A 76 5.87 -8.93 14.76
C SER A 76 7.28 -8.76 14.19
N ILE A 77 8.20 -9.62 14.62
CA ILE A 77 9.56 -9.58 14.13
C ILE A 77 9.47 -9.97 12.66
N LYS A 78 9.52 -8.98 11.78
CA LYS A 78 9.55 -9.19 10.33
C LYS A 78 10.69 -10.15 10.02
N LYS A 79 10.33 -11.37 9.60
CA LYS A 79 11.32 -12.30 9.06
C LYS A 79 11.56 -11.92 7.62
N PHE A 80 12.68 -11.25 7.38
CA PHE A 80 13.05 -10.81 6.05
C PHE A 80 13.45 -12.00 5.17
N ASP A 81 13.04 -11.97 3.90
CA ASP A 81 13.46 -12.90 2.87
C ASP A 81 14.87 -12.51 2.41
N GLU A 82 15.86 -13.36 2.69
CA GLU A 82 17.26 -13.08 2.37
C GLU A 82 17.51 -12.92 0.86
N THR A 83 16.78 -13.66 0.02
CA THR A 83 16.91 -13.58 -1.44
C THR A 83 16.44 -12.23 -1.95
N LEU A 84 15.27 -11.78 -1.52
CA LEU A 84 14.73 -10.46 -1.87
C LEU A 84 15.58 -9.33 -1.27
N MET A 85 16.10 -9.51 -0.05
CA MET A 85 17.00 -8.53 0.58
C MET A 85 18.34 -8.41 -0.15
N ASN A 86 18.88 -9.50 -0.69
CA ASN A 86 20.08 -9.45 -1.53
C ASN A 86 19.77 -8.75 -2.85
N LEU A 87 18.68 -9.13 -3.52
CA LEU A 87 18.22 -8.48 -4.75
C LEU A 87 18.02 -6.96 -4.55
N TYR A 88 17.38 -6.55 -3.46
CA TYR A 88 17.18 -5.15 -3.10
C TYR A 88 18.50 -4.40 -2.95
N ARG A 89 19.48 -4.98 -2.25
CA ARG A 89 20.80 -4.36 -2.00
C ARG A 89 21.66 -4.30 -3.26
N ASP A 90 21.74 -5.41 -3.99
CA ASP A 90 22.59 -5.55 -5.18
C ASP A 90 22.13 -4.60 -6.30
N ASN A 91 20.82 -4.39 -6.42
CA ASN A 91 20.23 -3.46 -7.39
C ASN A 91 20.07 -2.03 -6.84
N LYS A 92 20.48 -1.76 -5.60
CA LYS A 92 20.36 -0.45 -4.93
C LYS A 92 18.92 0.09 -4.99
N CYS A 93 17.95 -0.76 -4.68
CA CYS A 93 16.54 -0.39 -4.66
C CYS A 93 16.27 0.66 -3.57
N ASN A 94 15.32 1.57 -3.83
CA ASN A 94 15.01 2.68 -2.92
C ASN A 94 13.73 2.47 -2.11
N GLY A 95 13.12 1.29 -2.14
CA GLY A 95 11.73 1.09 -1.74
C GLY A 95 10.77 1.62 -2.81
N ILE A 96 9.49 1.77 -2.47
CA ILE A 96 8.40 2.02 -3.43
C ILE A 96 7.81 3.40 -3.18
N VAL A 97 7.66 4.17 -4.26
CA VAL A 97 6.93 5.44 -4.28
C VAL A 97 5.51 5.19 -4.76
N GLY A 98 4.54 5.68 -4.01
CA GLY A 98 3.14 5.55 -4.33
C GLY A 98 2.31 6.62 -3.64
N TYR A 99 1.03 6.33 -3.47
CA TYR A 99 0.09 7.21 -2.81
C TYR A 99 -0.65 6.47 -1.70
N MET A 100 -0.78 7.12 -0.55
CA MET A 100 -1.83 6.80 0.40
C MET A 100 -3.15 7.32 -0.15
N ALA A 101 -4.10 6.42 -0.40
CA ALA A 101 -5.45 6.74 -0.85
C ALA A 101 -6.45 6.55 0.29
N THR A 102 -7.27 7.56 0.54
CA THR A 102 -8.36 7.57 1.53
C THR A 102 -9.64 8.04 0.88
N ILE A 103 -10.81 7.76 1.47
CA ILE A 103 -12.06 8.39 1.03
C ILE A 103 -11.91 9.92 1.10
N ASP A 104 -12.37 10.61 0.05
CA ASP A 104 -12.42 12.08 0.05
C ASP A 104 -13.64 12.55 0.85
N GLU A 105 -13.41 12.84 2.12
CA GLU A 105 -14.44 13.29 3.05
C GLU A 105 -15.10 14.60 2.64
N THR A 106 -14.47 15.42 1.78
CA THR A 106 -15.04 16.70 1.32
C THR A 106 -16.23 16.52 0.39
N LEU A 107 -16.38 15.31 -0.17
CA LEU A 107 -17.48 14.94 -1.05
C LEU A 107 -18.66 14.35 -0.27
N LEU A 108 -18.54 14.18 1.05
CA LEU A 108 -19.56 13.56 1.90
C LEU A 108 -20.49 14.61 2.53
N THR A 109 -21.78 14.31 2.52
CA THR A 109 -22.81 15.13 3.19
C THR A 109 -23.07 14.69 4.63
N ASP A 110 -22.73 13.45 5.01
CA ASP A 110 -22.74 12.93 6.37
C ASP A 110 -21.43 12.17 6.65
N LYS A 111 -20.80 12.44 7.80
CA LYS A 111 -19.50 11.85 8.19
C LYS A 111 -19.61 10.41 8.68
N ASN A 112 -20.81 9.92 8.98
CA ASN A 112 -21.03 8.56 9.48
C ASN A 112 -20.84 7.45 8.41
N ASP A 113 -20.47 7.80 7.17
CA ASP A 113 -20.42 6.86 6.03
C ASP A 113 -18.99 6.45 5.59
N ILE A 114 -17.93 7.07 6.14
CA ILE A 114 -16.55 6.89 5.61
C ILE A 114 -16.10 5.44 5.64
N GLU A 115 -16.37 4.73 6.74
CA GLU A 115 -15.91 3.35 6.91
C GLU A 115 -16.63 2.39 5.95
N LYS A 116 -17.93 2.59 5.77
CA LYS A 116 -18.75 1.80 4.85
C LYS A 116 -18.33 2.06 3.40
N LEU A 117 -18.12 3.33 3.04
CA LEU A 117 -17.59 3.70 1.73
C LEU A 117 -16.20 3.12 1.49
N PHE A 118 -15.36 3.10 2.52
CA PHE A 118 -14.06 2.45 2.45
C PHE A 118 -14.20 0.93 2.24
N GLU A 119 -15.11 0.25 2.93
CA GLU A 119 -15.38 -1.18 2.72
C GLU A 119 -15.89 -1.49 1.31
N GLU A 120 -16.74 -0.62 0.75
CA GLU A 120 -17.19 -0.72 -0.64
C GLU A 120 -16.04 -0.54 -1.61
N LYS A 121 -15.20 0.48 -1.39
CA LYS A 121 -13.99 0.73 -2.20
C LYS A 121 -12.95 -0.39 -2.06
N LEU A 122 -12.87 -1.03 -0.89
CA LEU A 122 -12.00 -2.19 -0.65
C LEU A 122 -12.46 -3.40 -1.46
N LYS A 123 -13.78 -3.62 -1.57
CA LYS A 123 -14.34 -4.67 -2.45
C LYS A 123 -14.10 -4.37 -3.92
N GLU A 124 -14.22 -3.10 -4.33
CA GLU A 124 -13.86 -2.67 -5.70
C GLU A 124 -12.39 -2.98 -6.00
N ALA A 125 -11.48 -2.64 -5.08
CA ALA A 125 -10.05 -2.96 -5.22
C ALA A 125 -9.81 -4.48 -5.27
N ASP A 126 -10.49 -5.28 -4.44
CA ASP A 126 -10.38 -6.74 -4.44
C ASP A 126 -10.77 -7.35 -5.78
N ILE A 127 -11.79 -6.82 -6.45
CA ILE A 127 -12.20 -7.26 -7.78
C ILE A 127 -11.13 -6.90 -8.82
N ILE A 128 -10.61 -5.67 -8.79
CA ILE A 128 -9.60 -5.20 -9.76
C ILE A 128 -8.29 -5.99 -9.63
N GLU A 129 -7.85 -6.26 -8.41
CA GLU A 129 -6.58 -6.94 -8.11
C GLU A 129 -6.74 -8.47 -8.04
N GLU A 130 -7.93 -8.98 -8.36
CA GLU A 130 -8.28 -10.42 -8.31
C GLU A 130 -7.83 -11.07 -7.00
N TYR A 131 -8.11 -10.42 -5.87
CA TYR A 131 -7.73 -10.87 -4.55
C TYR A 131 -8.72 -11.94 -4.01
N PRO A 132 -8.22 -13.02 -3.36
CA PRO A 132 -6.82 -13.34 -3.04
C PRO A 132 -6.10 -14.20 -4.08
N GLU A 133 -6.69 -14.48 -5.23
CA GLU A 133 -6.20 -15.46 -6.21
C GLU A 133 -4.91 -15.01 -6.90
N VAL A 134 -4.88 -13.76 -7.41
CA VAL A 134 -3.73 -13.20 -8.14
C VAL A 134 -2.86 -12.36 -7.20
N TYR A 135 -3.41 -11.28 -6.62
CA TYR A 135 -2.73 -10.49 -5.61
C TYR A 135 -3.12 -10.94 -4.19
N LYS A 136 -2.16 -10.87 -3.28
CA LYS A 136 -2.38 -10.92 -1.83
C LYS A 136 -2.52 -9.49 -1.30
N ARG A 137 -3.07 -9.35 -0.08
CA ARG A 137 -3.24 -8.06 0.59
C ARG A 137 -2.66 -8.11 1.99
N SER A 138 -1.88 -7.11 2.32
CA SER A 138 -1.23 -6.97 3.63
C SER A 138 -1.42 -5.57 4.18
N ILE A 139 -1.19 -5.39 5.47
CA ILE A 139 -1.13 -4.07 6.10
C ILE A 139 0.35 -3.67 6.22
N ILE A 140 0.69 -2.51 5.68
CA ILE A 140 2.04 -1.96 5.72
C ILE A 140 2.05 -0.59 6.36
N LYS A 141 3.22 -0.20 6.89
CA LYS A 141 3.47 1.16 7.40
C LYS A 141 4.20 1.97 6.34
N VAL A 142 3.59 3.06 5.90
CA VAL A 142 4.14 3.96 4.87
C VAL A 142 4.52 5.29 5.48
N LYS A 143 5.54 5.95 4.91
CA LYS A 143 5.94 7.31 5.28
C LYS A 143 5.33 8.31 4.30
N HIS A 144 4.66 9.34 4.80
CA HIS A 144 4.18 10.43 3.97
C HIS A 144 5.36 11.19 3.35
N LEU A 145 5.26 11.48 2.06
CA LEU A 145 6.16 12.40 1.36
C LEU A 145 5.46 13.76 1.38
N ASN A 146 5.99 14.71 2.14
CA ASN A 146 5.47 16.07 2.15
C ASN A 146 5.72 16.71 0.78
N GLU A 147 4.70 17.32 0.18
CA GLU A 147 4.92 18.17 -0.99
C GLU A 147 5.32 19.59 -0.59
N GLU A 148 4.96 20.08 0.61
CA GLU A 148 5.46 21.35 1.16
C GLU A 148 5.56 21.28 2.69
N PHE A 149 6.60 21.88 3.28
CA PHE A 149 6.81 21.99 4.72
C PHE A 149 5.81 22.99 5.30
N ASP A 150 4.87 22.52 6.12
CA ASP A 150 4.19 23.37 7.11
C ASP A 150 4.79 23.03 8.48
N GLU A 151 5.60 23.94 9.01
CA GLU A 151 6.44 23.73 10.21
C GLU A 151 5.65 23.47 11.51
N GLN A 152 4.32 23.42 11.46
CA GLN A 152 3.46 23.32 12.64
C GLN A 152 2.82 21.93 12.89
N GLN A 153 3.08 20.91 12.06
CA GLN A 153 2.59 19.54 12.35
C GLN A 153 3.72 18.53 12.46
N GLN A 154 4.35 18.50 13.63
CA GLN A 154 5.27 17.45 14.10
C GLN A 154 4.53 16.12 14.40
N ASN A 155 3.74 15.61 13.46
CA ASN A 155 3.34 14.20 13.50
C ASN A 155 4.29 13.42 12.61
N ASN A 156 5.11 12.54 13.21
CA ASN A 156 6.01 11.60 12.54
C ASN A 156 5.22 10.76 11.51
N GLY A 157 5.04 11.31 10.31
CA GLY A 157 3.95 11.05 9.37
C GLY A 157 3.99 9.67 8.74
N HIS A 158 3.72 8.64 9.54
CA HIS A 158 3.52 7.29 9.06
C HIS A 158 2.08 6.87 9.27
N THR A 159 1.56 6.11 8.33
CA THR A 159 0.18 5.58 8.37
C THR A 159 0.20 4.11 7.99
N TYR A 160 -0.70 3.32 8.58
CA TYR A 160 -0.91 1.94 8.19
C TYR A 160 -1.89 1.90 7.01
N CYS A 161 -1.56 1.14 5.97
CA CYS A 161 -2.35 1.06 4.74
C CYS A 161 -2.45 -0.38 4.27
N TYR A 162 -3.55 -0.74 3.61
CA TYR A 162 -3.58 -1.94 2.79
C TYR A 162 -2.69 -1.78 1.56
N ILE A 163 -1.94 -2.80 1.21
CA ILE A 163 -1.21 -2.91 -0.06
C ILE A 163 -1.57 -4.24 -0.73
N TYR A 164 -1.77 -4.22 -2.04
CA TYR A 164 -1.85 -5.43 -2.86
C TYR A 164 -0.47 -5.82 -3.35
N HIS A 165 -0.06 -7.07 -3.25
CA HIS A 165 1.29 -7.54 -3.61
C HIS A 165 1.26 -8.97 -4.14
N ARG A 166 2.34 -9.41 -4.81
CA ARG A 166 2.48 -10.81 -5.28
C ARG A 166 3.89 -11.31 -5.00
N GLU A 167 3.96 -12.55 -4.53
CA GLU A 167 5.23 -13.26 -4.33
C GLU A 167 5.68 -13.99 -5.60
N ASP A 168 4.70 -14.48 -6.37
CA ASP A 168 4.89 -15.21 -7.63
C ASP A 168 4.69 -14.25 -8.83
N CYS A 169 5.75 -13.53 -9.16
CA CYS A 169 5.82 -12.60 -10.29
C CYS A 169 7.17 -12.70 -11.01
N SER A 170 7.22 -12.27 -12.27
CA SER A 170 8.47 -12.16 -13.00
C SER A 170 9.41 -11.16 -12.32
N ARG A 171 10.62 -11.62 -11.99
CA ARG A 171 11.67 -10.81 -11.36
C ARG A 171 12.71 -10.28 -12.35
N GLU A 172 12.46 -10.43 -13.66
CA GLU A 172 13.41 -10.03 -14.71
C GLU A 172 13.57 -8.52 -14.84
N LYS A 173 12.49 -7.77 -14.64
CA LYS A 173 12.45 -6.31 -14.82
C LYS A 173 12.21 -5.59 -13.50
N ILE A 174 13.29 -5.27 -12.81
CA ILE A 174 13.27 -4.53 -11.53
C ILE A 174 13.16 -3.03 -11.80
N ILE A 175 12.23 -2.36 -11.11
CA ILE A 175 12.11 -0.90 -11.11
C ILE A 175 12.83 -0.36 -9.86
N THR A 176 14.15 -0.16 -9.97
CA THR A 176 15.03 0.10 -8.81
C THR A 176 14.74 1.40 -8.07
N HIS A 177 14.27 2.44 -8.76
CA HIS A 177 13.85 3.69 -8.12
C HIS A 177 12.46 3.59 -7.45
N GLY A 178 11.72 2.51 -7.71
CA GLY A 178 10.45 2.20 -7.05
C GLY A 178 9.24 3.03 -7.46
N ASP A 179 9.31 3.82 -8.52
CA ASP A 179 8.24 4.70 -8.97
C ASP A 179 7.67 4.22 -10.31
N TRP A 180 6.50 3.58 -10.29
CA TRP A 180 5.86 3.03 -11.49
C TRP A 180 5.79 3.99 -12.69
N VAL A 181 5.52 5.28 -12.45
CA VAL A 181 5.39 6.28 -13.53
C VAL A 181 6.73 6.59 -14.20
N LYS A 182 7.85 6.33 -13.51
CA LYS A 182 9.22 6.47 -14.02
C LYS A 182 9.79 5.16 -14.57
N ARG A 183 8.96 4.12 -14.77
CA ARG A 183 9.40 2.88 -15.41
C ARG A 183 9.90 3.22 -16.82
N ASN A 184 11.20 3.05 -17.05
CA ASN A 184 11.82 3.18 -18.35
C ASN A 184 12.58 1.87 -18.58
N PHE A 185 12.29 1.19 -19.69
CA PHE A 185 12.94 -0.05 -20.12
C PHE A 185 13.64 0.18 -21.45
#